data_AF-A0A1G2CRH3-F1
#
_entry.id   AF-A0A1G2CRH3-F1
#
_cell.length_a   1.000
_cell.length_b   1.000
_cell.length_c   1.000
_cell.angle_alpha   90.00
_cell.angle_beta   90.00
_cell.angle_gamma   90.00
#
_symmetry.space_group_name_H-M   'P 1'
#
loop_
_entity.id
_entity.type
_entity.pdbx_description
1 polymer ?
#
loop_
_entity_poly.entity_id
_entity_poly.type
_entity_poly.pdbx_seq_one_letter_code
_entity_poly.pdbx_strand_id
1 'polypeptide(L)'
;MADSSDVGKFGDFRSQVYSFNKIPEDGEVIVRAYYDSPKDGTPQDIFSVSIKIDLGKHSRLNIFYGNSIKGNLNDCQSVFAVERLTAKTQTPAAQALIMLFSGSFSLEETEAGYFSSIPAGVHLRAVNIDKKGTAKADFSRELNQGGGSCKVTAIRAQIENTLKQFETVKKVVIAVEGETETALQP
;
A
#
# COMPACT_ATOMS: atom_id res chain seq x y z
N MET A 1 -2.72 -9.97 -15.86
CA MET A 1 -3.28 -11.18 -16.52
C MET A 1 -2.19 -11.74 -17.39
N ALA A 2 -2.00 -13.06 -17.39
CA ALA A 2 -1.04 -13.72 -18.26
C ALA A 2 -1.60 -13.78 -19.69
N ASP A 3 -0.82 -13.40 -20.70
CA ASP A 3 -1.25 -13.37 -22.10
C ASP A 3 -1.12 -14.76 -22.72
N SER A 4 -2.00 -15.67 -22.33
CA SER A 4 -1.93 -17.08 -22.73
C SER A 4 -2.72 -17.35 -24.00
N SER A 5 -2.08 -18.04 -24.94
CA SER A 5 -2.71 -18.46 -26.20
C SER A 5 -3.68 -19.64 -26.06
N ASP A 6 -3.62 -20.41 -24.97
CA ASP A 6 -4.39 -21.66 -24.81
C ASP A 6 -4.50 -22.13 -23.33
N VAL A 7 -5.51 -22.93 -23.01
CA VAL A 7 -5.69 -23.52 -21.67
C VAL A 7 -4.51 -24.45 -21.37
N GLY A 8 -3.79 -24.18 -20.29
CA GLY A 8 -2.60 -24.95 -19.89
C GLY A 8 -1.27 -24.45 -20.48
N LYS A 9 -1.27 -23.38 -21.28
CA LYS A 9 -0.06 -22.63 -21.64
C LYS A 9 0.08 -21.41 -20.74
N PHE A 10 1.30 -21.15 -20.27
CA PHE A 10 1.58 -19.93 -19.52
C PHE A 10 1.83 -18.78 -20.51
N GLY A 11 1.07 -17.71 -20.34
CA GLY A 11 1.30 -16.47 -21.06
C GLY A 11 2.30 -15.57 -20.37
N ASP A 12 2.75 -14.54 -21.07
CA ASP A 12 3.59 -13.50 -20.46
C ASP A 12 2.82 -12.80 -19.35
N PHE A 13 3.46 -12.63 -18.19
CA PHE A 13 2.90 -11.87 -17.08
C PHE A 13 3.93 -10.89 -16.52
N ARG A 14 3.44 -9.77 -15.99
CA ARG A 14 4.24 -8.79 -15.28
C ARG A 14 3.70 -8.65 -13.86
N SER A 15 4.59 -8.82 -12.89
CA SER A 15 4.32 -8.51 -11.48
C SER A 15 5.25 -7.40 -11.03
N GLN A 16 4.75 -6.49 -10.19
CA GLN A 16 5.52 -5.39 -9.63
C GLN A 16 5.40 -5.41 -8.11
N VAL A 17 6.56 -5.46 -7.44
CA VAL A 17 6.65 -5.34 -5.98
C VAL A 17 6.90 -3.88 -5.64
N TYR A 18 5.95 -3.24 -4.97
CA TYR A 18 6.05 -1.83 -4.59
C TYR A 18 6.84 -1.61 -3.30
N SER A 19 6.90 -2.64 -2.45
CA SER A 19 7.53 -2.58 -1.14
C SER A 19 7.85 -3.96 -0.60
N PHE A 20 8.78 -4.00 0.35
CA PHE A 20 9.05 -5.18 1.15
C PHE A 20 8.63 -4.94 2.60
N ASN A 21 7.96 -5.93 3.19
CA ASN A 21 7.61 -5.91 4.61
C ASN A 21 8.85 -6.18 5.48
N LYS A 22 9.75 -7.06 5.00
CA LYS A 22 11.02 -7.39 5.63
C LYS A 22 12.04 -7.75 4.55
N ILE A 23 13.29 -7.33 4.72
CA ILE A 23 14.42 -7.78 3.90
C ILE A 23 15.51 -8.27 4.85
N PRO A 24 16.21 -9.37 4.52
CA PRO A 24 17.43 -9.78 5.22
C PRO A 24 18.47 -8.66 5.32
N GLU A 25 19.29 -8.68 6.37
CA GLU A 25 20.31 -7.64 6.60
C GLU A 25 21.38 -7.59 5.49
N ASP A 26 21.67 -8.75 4.88
CA ASP A 26 22.58 -8.88 3.75
C ASP A 26 21.97 -8.45 2.40
N GLY A 27 20.66 -8.15 2.39
CA GLY A 27 19.91 -7.74 1.21
C GLY A 27 19.64 -8.87 0.20
N GLU A 28 19.95 -10.13 0.53
CA GLU A 28 19.72 -11.24 -0.39
C GLU A 28 18.25 -11.67 -0.37
N VAL A 29 17.61 -11.68 -1.54
CA VAL A 29 16.22 -12.11 -1.70
C VAL A 29 16.11 -13.04 -2.89
N ILE A 30 15.26 -14.06 -2.73
CA ILE A 30 14.96 -15.01 -3.80
C ILE A 30 13.56 -14.69 -4.32
N VAL A 31 13.49 -14.33 -5.60
CA VAL A 31 12.22 -14.25 -6.32
C VAL A 31 11.92 -15.64 -6.88
N ARG A 32 10.76 -16.18 -6.54
CA ARG A 32 10.28 -17.47 -7.05
C ARG A 32 9.03 -17.25 -7.88
N ALA A 33 9.01 -17.82 -9.08
CA ALA A 33 7.81 -17.99 -9.89
C ALA A 33 7.51 -19.48 -9.95
N TYR A 34 6.29 -19.86 -9.58
CA TYR A 34 5.82 -21.24 -9.53
C TYR A 34 4.30 -21.25 -9.68
N TYR A 35 3.72 -22.43 -9.94
CA TYR A 35 2.28 -22.65 -9.80
C TYR A 35 2.02 -23.74 -8.77
N ASP A 36 0.89 -23.66 -8.08
CA ASP A 36 0.48 -24.67 -7.11
C ASP A 36 -0.24 -25.84 -7.81
N SER A 37 0.16 -27.06 -7.47
CA SER A 37 -0.48 -28.29 -7.94
C SER A 37 -1.97 -28.30 -7.55
N PRO A 38 -2.89 -28.51 -8.50
CA PRO A 38 -4.32 -28.59 -8.18
C PRO A 38 -4.69 -29.77 -7.26
N LYS A 39 -3.81 -30.76 -7.11
CA LYS A 39 -4.07 -31.97 -6.31
C LYS A 39 -3.83 -31.75 -4.82
N ASP A 40 -2.73 -31.08 -4.50
CA ASP A 40 -2.18 -31.03 -3.14
C ASP A 40 -1.56 -29.67 -2.77
N GLY A 41 -1.64 -28.67 -3.65
CA GLY A 41 -1.09 -27.34 -3.43
C GLY A 41 0.43 -27.28 -3.43
N THR A 42 1.12 -28.36 -3.85
CA THR A 42 2.59 -28.37 -3.89
C THR A 42 3.09 -27.46 -5.02
N PRO A 43 4.11 -26.61 -4.78
CA PRO A 43 4.71 -25.79 -5.82
C PRO A 43 5.34 -26.63 -6.93
N GLN A 44 5.04 -26.33 -8.19
CA GLN A 44 5.61 -26.95 -9.39
C GLN A 44 6.21 -25.90 -10.33
N ASP A 45 7.07 -26.36 -11.25
CA ASP A 45 7.83 -25.53 -12.21
C ASP A 45 8.45 -24.29 -11.58
N ILE A 46 9.14 -24.50 -10.44
CA ILE A 46 9.73 -23.43 -9.65
C ILE A 46 10.94 -22.85 -10.39
N PHE A 47 10.78 -21.62 -10.88
CA PHE A 47 11.88 -20.78 -11.32
C PHE A 47 12.31 -19.86 -10.18
N SER A 48 13.61 -19.80 -9.88
CA SER A 48 14.16 -18.97 -8.81
C SER A 48 15.29 -18.09 -9.32
N VAL A 49 15.25 -16.81 -8.96
CA VAL A 49 16.34 -15.85 -9.19
C VAL A 49 16.73 -15.23 -7.86
N SER A 50 18.03 -15.29 -7.55
CA SER A 50 18.57 -14.53 -6.43
C SER A 50 18.85 -13.10 -6.88
N ILE A 51 18.38 -12.15 -6.10
CA ILE A 51 18.56 -10.72 -6.33
C ILE A 51 19.19 -10.14 -5.07
N LYS A 52 20.23 -9.33 -5.24
CA LYS A 52 20.83 -8.58 -4.14
C LYS A 52 20.26 -7.16 -4.12
N ILE A 53 19.55 -6.83 -3.05
CA ILE A 53 18.99 -5.50 -2.82
C ILE A 53 20.05 -4.63 -2.16
N ASP A 54 20.44 -3.57 -2.85
CA ASP A 54 21.31 -2.54 -2.31
C ASP A 54 20.52 -1.68 -1.31
N LEU A 55 20.59 -2.01 -0.02
CA LEU A 55 19.89 -1.29 1.04
C LEU A 55 20.26 0.20 1.10
N GLY A 56 21.46 0.59 0.63
CA GLY A 56 21.89 1.99 0.53
C GLY A 56 21.11 2.80 -0.52
N LYS A 57 20.50 2.12 -1.49
CA LYS A 57 19.60 2.71 -2.51
C LYS A 57 18.13 2.64 -2.11
N HIS A 58 17.82 2.19 -0.90
CA HIS A 58 16.46 2.09 -0.40
C HIS A 58 16.23 3.03 0.78
N SER A 59 14.97 3.32 1.05
CA SER A 59 14.51 4.12 2.18
C SER A 59 13.33 3.44 2.84
N ARG A 60 13.23 3.64 4.16
CA ARG A 60 12.09 3.20 4.97
C ARG A 60 11.03 4.29 4.98
N LEU A 61 9.77 3.91 4.80
CA LEU A 61 8.60 4.77 4.88
C LEU A 61 7.58 4.14 5.83
N ASN A 62 6.88 4.97 6.60
CA ASN A 62 5.82 4.52 7.50
C ASN A 62 4.48 4.56 6.77
N ILE A 63 3.77 3.43 6.78
CA ILE A 63 2.41 3.34 6.27
C ILE A 63 1.46 3.09 7.42
N PHE A 64 0.40 3.90 7.52
CA PHE A 64 -0.48 3.89 8.69
C PHE A 64 -1.75 3.10 8.41
N TYR A 65 -2.02 2.13 9.28
CA TYR A 65 -3.14 1.20 9.17
C TYR A 65 -3.95 1.18 10.47
N GLY A 66 -5.20 0.74 10.38
CA GLY A 66 -5.99 0.41 11.57
C GLY A 66 -5.40 -0.81 12.28
N ASN A 67 -5.67 -0.97 13.57
CA ASN A 67 -5.24 -2.14 14.32
C ASN A 67 -6.29 -2.58 15.35
N SER A 68 -6.74 -3.84 15.26
CA SER A 68 -7.82 -4.38 16.08
C SER A 68 -7.40 -4.79 17.50
N ILE A 69 -6.10 -4.84 17.77
CA ILE A 69 -5.52 -5.24 19.08
C ILE A 69 -5.04 -4.02 19.86
N LYS A 70 -4.35 -3.09 19.19
CA LYS A 70 -3.75 -1.89 19.79
C LYS A 70 -4.74 -0.72 19.91
N GLY A 71 -5.70 -0.65 19.00
CA GLY A 71 -6.69 0.44 18.94
C GLY A 71 -7.95 0.15 19.75
N ASN A 72 -8.69 1.20 20.07
CA ASN A 72 -10.06 1.07 20.52
C ASN A 72 -10.95 0.85 19.28
N LEU A 73 -11.73 -0.22 19.24
CA LEU A 73 -12.61 -0.54 18.09
C LEU A 73 -13.66 0.56 17.79
N ASN A 74 -13.96 1.42 18.76
CA ASN A 74 -14.85 2.56 18.59
C ASN A 74 -14.12 3.85 18.18
N ASP A 75 -12.79 3.86 18.20
CA ASP A 75 -11.97 4.98 17.75
C ASP A 75 -11.46 4.75 16.32
N CYS A 76 -12.14 5.40 15.38
CA CYS A 76 -11.82 5.29 13.96
C CYS A 76 -10.66 6.21 13.54
N GLN A 77 -10.07 6.99 14.46
CA GLN A 77 -8.95 7.89 14.16
C GLN A 77 -7.59 7.26 14.47
N SER A 78 -7.55 6.29 15.39
CA SER A 78 -6.32 5.61 15.79
C SER A 78 -5.76 4.74 14.66
N VAL A 79 -4.57 5.11 14.18
CA VAL A 79 -3.81 4.37 13.18
C VAL A 79 -2.38 4.17 13.65
N PHE A 80 -1.77 3.07 13.20
CA PHE A 80 -0.46 2.62 13.67
C PHE A 80 0.47 2.44 12.49
N ALA A 81 1.71 2.91 12.65
CA ALA A 81 2.73 2.79 11.63
C ALA A 81 3.13 1.32 11.41
N VAL A 82 3.33 0.99 10.15
CA VAL A 82 4.00 -0.21 9.69
C VAL A 82 5.08 0.23 8.70
N GLU A 83 6.31 -0.16 8.99
CA GLU A 83 7.44 0.25 8.16
C GLU A 83 7.48 -0.56 6.86
N ARG A 84 7.79 0.13 5.77
CA ARG A 84 7.95 -0.44 4.42
C ARG A 84 9.28 0.00 3.85
N LEU A 85 10.00 -0.93 3.23
CA LEU A 85 11.18 -0.59 2.45
C LEU A 85 10.81 -0.40 0.98
N THR A 86 11.30 0.69 0.38
CA THR A 86 11.15 0.98 -1.04
C THR A 86 12.42 1.59 -1.61
N ALA A 87 12.60 1.51 -2.93
CA ALA A 87 13.71 2.17 -3.60
C ALA A 87 13.62 3.69 -3.40
N LYS A 88 14.76 4.34 -3.19
CA LYS A 88 14.79 5.81 -3.08
C LYS A 88 14.18 6.43 -4.32
N THR A 89 13.29 7.40 -4.10
CA THR A 89 12.54 8.09 -5.16
C THR A 89 12.51 9.59 -4.90
N GLN A 90 12.36 10.38 -5.97
CA GLN A 90 12.13 11.81 -5.89
C GLN A 90 10.71 12.16 -5.39
N THR A 91 9.79 11.19 -5.40
CA THR A 91 8.38 11.36 -5.01
C THR A 91 7.96 10.43 -3.86
N PRO A 92 8.62 10.51 -2.69
CA PRO A 92 8.37 9.55 -1.59
C PRO A 92 6.93 9.62 -1.05
N ALA A 93 6.28 10.79 -1.10
CA ALA A 93 4.88 10.94 -0.73
C ALA A 93 3.92 10.15 -1.65
N ALA A 94 4.17 10.18 -2.96
CA ALA A 94 3.40 9.40 -3.92
C ALA A 94 3.61 7.89 -3.68
N GLN A 95 4.87 7.48 -3.47
CA GLN A 95 5.22 6.10 -3.19
C GLN A 95 4.57 5.60 -1.90
N ALA A 96 4.53 6.40 -0.84
CA ALA A 96 3.87 6.04 0.42
C ALA A 96 2.38 5.78 0.23
N LEU A 97 1.69 6.63 -0.54
CA LEU A 97 0.26 6.44 -0.86
C LEU A 97 0.03 5.19 -1.72
N ILE A 98 0.87 4.94 -2.72
CA ILE A 98 0.77 3.73 -3.54
C ILE A 98 0.92 2.47 -2.68
N MET A 99 1.89 2.45 -1.75
CA MET A 99 2.08 1.34 -0.81
C MET A 99 0.87 1.17 0.12
N LEU A 100 0.30 2.27 0.62
CA LEU A 100 -0.93 2.24 1.43
C LEU A 100 -2.08 1.52 0.73
N PHE A 101 -2.27 1.76 -0.57
CA PHE A 101 -3.38 1.18 -1.36
C PHE A 101 -3.10 -0.22 -1.90
N SER A 102 -1.83 -0.64 -1.92
CA SER A 102 -1.47 -2.01 -2.34
C SER A 102 -2.04 -3.09 -1.41
N GLY A 103 -2.45 -2.73 -0.19
CA GLY A 103 -3.13 -3.63 0.76
C GLY A 103 -2.33 -4.88 1.13
N SER A 104 -1.01 -4.87 0.91
CA SER A 104 -0.16 -6.04 1.13
C SER A 104 0.21 -6.17 2.61
N PHE A 105 -0.39 -7.16 3.27
CA PHE A 105 -0.10 -7.54 4.64
C PHE A 105 0.63 -8.90 4.67
N SER A 106 1.65 -9.00 5.50
CA SER A 106 2.25 -10.28 5.89
C SER A 106 1.34 -11.03 6.87
N LEU A 107 1.60 -12.32 7.04
CA LEU A 107 0.94 -13.12 8.07
C LEU A 107 1.14 -12.51 9.46
N GLU A 108 2.38 -12.10 9.79
CA GLU A 108 2.71 -11.46 11.07
C GLU A 108 1.89 -10.18 11.32
N GLU A 109 1.73 -9.33 10.30
CA GLU A 109 0.93 -8.11 10.42
C GLU A 109 -0.57 -8.41 10.62
N THR A 110 -1.06 -9.44 9.93
CA THR A 110 -2.45 -9.89 10.06
C THR A 110 -2.71 -10.45 11.45
N GLU A 111 -1.80 -11.29 11.97
CA GLU A 111 -1.85 -11.83 13.33
C GLU A 111 -1.69 -10.74 14.40
N ALA A 112 -0.91 -9.69 14.11
CA ALA A 112 -0.79 -8.49 14.93
C ALA A 112 -1.99 -7.53 14.81
N GLY A 113 -3.03 -7.92 14.07
CA GLY A 113 -4.31 -7.21 13.99
C GLY A 113 -4.35 -6.00 13.07
N TYR A 114 -3.37 -5.81 12.20
CA TYR A 114 -3.38 -4.70 11.24
C TYR A 114 -4.42 -4.90 10.13
N PHE A 115 -5.11 -3.84 9.75
CA PHE A 115 -6.08 -3.86 8.66
C PHE A 115 -6.15 -2.51 7.93
N SER A 116 -6.64 -2.53 6.69
CA SER A 116 -6.93 -1.32 5.91
C SER A 116 -8.43 -1.05 5.88
N SER A 117 -8.82 0.21 6.09
CA SER A 117 -10.20 0.69 5.86
C SER A 117 -10.42 1.19 4.43
N ILE A 118 -9.35 1.26 3.63
CA ILE A 118 -9.40 1.79 2.26
C ILE A 118 -10.04 0.75 1.32
N PRO A 119 -11.01 1.15 0.49
CA PRO A 119 -11.64 0.26 -0.48
C PRO A 119 -10.64 -0.34 -1.47
N ALA A 120 -10.92 -1.56 -1.94
CA ALA A 120 -10.14 -2.18 -2.99
C ALA A 120 -10.28 -1.40 -4.32
N GLY A 121 -9.23 -1.39 -5.14
CA GLY A 121 -9.24 -0.73 -6.45
C GLY A 121 -8.96 0.78 -6.44
N VAL A 122 -8.83 1.39 -5.25
CA VAL A 122 -8.37 2.77 -5.12
C VAL A 122 -6.97 2.92 -5.68
N HIS A 123 -6.76 3.96 -6.51
CA HIS A 123 -5.44 4.34 -6.98
C HIS A 123 -5.22 5.84 -6.88
N LEU A 124 -3.95 6.21 -6.75
CA LEU A 124 -3.50 7.60 -6.75
C LEU A 124 -3.53 8.15 -8.18
N ARG A 125 -4.25 9.25 -8.40
CA ARG A 125 -4.24 10.01 -9.66
C ARG A 125 -3.14 11.07 -9.65
N ALA A 126 -3.02 11.82 -8.56
CA ALA A 126 -1.98 12.84 -8.39
C ALA A 126 -1.74 13.16 -6.92
N VAL A 127 -0.52 13.57 -6.58
CA VAL A 127 -0.23 14.24 -5.30
C VAL A 127 0.72 15.41 -5.53
N ASN A 128 0.35 16.57 -5.01
CA ASN A 128 1.15 17.78 -5.09
C ASN A 128 1.28 18.40 -3.70
N ILE A 129 2.51 18.78 -3.33
CA ILE A 129 2.79 19.46 -2.07
C ILE A 129 3.20 20.89 -2.40
N ASP A 130 2.42 21.86 -1.93
CA ASP A 130 2.74 23.26 -2.17
C ASP A 130 3.84 23.78 -1.21
N LYS A 131 4.36 24.99 -1.48
CA LYS A 131 5.40 25.62 -0.65
C LYS A 131 4.94 25.94 0.78
N LYS A 132 3.63 25.93 1.04
CA LYS A 132 3.04 26.14 2.38
C LYS A 132 2.88 24.83 3.14
N GLY A 133 3.20 23.70 2.52
CA GLY A 133 3.09 22.36 3.09
C GLY A 133 1.70 21.75 3.00
N THR A 134 0.84 22.22 2.08
CA THR A 134 -0.43 21.55 1.80
C THR A 134 -0.21 20.46 0.76
N ALA A 135 -0.41 19.21 1.15
CA ALA A 135 -0.45 18.06 0.26
C ALA A 135 -1.87 17.86 -0.27
N LYS A 136 -2.10 18.16 -1.56
CA LYS A 136 -3.34 17.80 -2.25
C LYS A 136 -3.16 16.44 -2.93
N ALA A 137 -3.87 15.42 -2.45
CA ALA A 137 -3.85 14.07 -2.99
C ALA A 137 -5.20 13.76 -3.66
N ASP A 138 -5.16 13.47 -4.96
CA ASP A 138 -6.30 13.13 -5.81
C ASP A 138 -6.33 11.62 -6.06
N PHE A 139 -7.46 11.00 -5.78
CA PHE A 139 -7.66 9.56 -5.86
C PHE A 139 -8.81 9.21 -6.81
N SER A 140 -8.83 7.95 -7.20
CA SER A 140 -9.91 7.40 -8.02
C SER A 140 -11.24 7.34 -7.26
N ARG A 141 -12.36 7.29 -8.01
CA ARG A 141 -13.73 7.27 -7.47
C ARG A 141 -14.01 6.16 -6.46
N GLU A 142 -13.26 5.06 -6.52
CA GLU A 142 -13.37 3.93 -5.61
C GLU A 142 -13.14 4.35 -4.15
N LEU A 143 -12.43 5.46 -3.90
CA LEU A 143 -12.19 5.94 -2.54
C LEU A 143 -13.49 6.35 -1.83
N ASN A 144 -14.48 6.82 -2.60
CA ASN A 144 -15.80 7.15 -2.08
C ASN A 144 -16.71 5.92 -1.89
N GLN A 145 -16.25 4.71 -2.24
CA GLN A 145 -17.03 3.48 -2.06
C GLN A 145 -16.96 2.99 -0.61
N GLY A 146 -17.93 3.42 0.19
CA GLY A 146 -18.08 2.96 1.57
C GLY A 146 -18.67 4.04 2.44
N GLY A 147 -19.94 3.86 2.80
CA GLY A 147 -20.63 4.77 3.72
C GLY A 147 -20.23 4.57 5.18
N GLY A 148 -20.58 5.55 6.01
CA GLY A 148 -20.43 5.50 7.45
C GLY A 148 -19.33 6.43 7.95
N SER A 149 -19.72 7.34 8.85
CA SER A 149 -18.84 8.36 9.45
C SER A 149 -17.55 7.78 10.03
N CYS A 150 -17.62 6.62 10.69
CA CYS A 150 -16.44 5.92 11.22
C CYS A 150 -15.48 5.48 10.11
N LYS A 151 -15.98 4.81 9.06
CA LYS A 151 -15.15 4.33 7.96
C LYS A 151 -14.49 5.48 7.21
N VAL A 152 -15.24 6.54 6.95
CA VAL A 152 -14.73 7.79 6.37
C VAL A 152 -13.61 8.38 7.22
N THR A 153 -13.80 8.42 8.54
CA THR A 153 -12.80 8.91 9.49
C THR A 153 -11.53 8.06 9.47
N ALA A 154 -11.66 6.73 9.43
CA ALA A 154 -10.52 5.82 9.36
C ALA A 154 -9.72 5.96 8.06
N ILE A 155 -10.40 6.05 6.91
CA ILE A 155 -9.73 6.27 5.62
C ILE A 155 -8.93 7.59 5.65
N ARG A 156 -9.54 8.68 6.16
CA ARG A 156 -8.84 9.96 6.32
C ARG A 156 -7.63 9.82 7.23
N ALA A 157 -7.77 9.18 8.39
CA ALA A 157 -6.67 8.99 9.34
C ALA A 157 -5.48 8.24 8.71
N GLN A 158 -5.74 7.17 7.96
CA GLN A 158 -4.69 6.41 7.27
C GLN A 158 -3.93 7.25 6.23
N ILE A 159 -4.66 7.97 5.36
CA ILE A 159 -4.06 8.83 4.33
C ILE A 159 -3.29 9.99 4.96
N GLU A 160 -3.90 10.66 5.94
CA GLU A 160 -3.31 11.84 6.56
C GLU A 160 -2.04 11.52 7.34
N ASN A 161 -2.04 10.47 8.17
CA ASN A 161 -0.84 10.10 8.93
C ASN A 161 0.28 9.61 8.01
N THR A 162 -0.07 8.89 6.93
CA THR A 162 0.90 8.47 5.91
C THR A 162 1.55 9.67 5.21
N LEU A 163 0.82 10.77 4.96
CA LEU A 163 1.41 11.97 4.36
C LEU A 163 2.11 12.87 5.38
N LYS A 164 1.59 12.98 6.60
CA LYS A 164 2.15 13.81 7.67
C LYS A 164 3.47 13.28 8.23
N GLN A 165 3.90 12.06 7.86
CA GLN A 165 5.25 11.57 8.14
C GLN A 165 6.34 12.44 7.52
N PHE A 166 6.04 13.12 6.40
CA PHE A 166 6.98 14.02 5.74
C PHE A 166 6.90 15.40 6.37
N GLU A 167 8.01 15.89 6.91
CA GLU A 167 8.06 17.17 7.63
C GLU A 167 7.56 18.37 6.81
N THR A 168 7.66 18.29 5.48
CA THR A 168 7.15 19.32 4.56
C THR A 168 5.63 19.37 4.50
N VAL A 169 4.93 18.32 4.91
CA VAL A 169 3.46 18.24 4.90
C VAL A 169 2.89 18.70 6.23
N LYS A 170 2.18 19.81 6.20
CA LYS A 170 1.49 20.42 7.36
C LYS A 170 -0.02 20.20 7.30
N LYS A 171 -0.57 20.18 6.09
CA LYS A 171 -2.00 19.97 5.84
C LYS A 171 -2.18 18.97 4.72
N VAL A 172 -3.24 18.18 4.80
CA VAL A 172 -3.63 17.24 3.75
C VAL A 172 -5.01 17.65 3.23
N VAL A 173 -5.16 17.66 1.91
CA VAL A 173 -6.43 17.86 1.20
C VAL A 173 -6.64 16.64 0.34
N ILE A 174 -7.71 15.91 0.61
CA ILE A 174 -8.11 14.71 -0.13
C ILE A 174 -9.09 15.14 -1.22
N ALA A 175 -8.84 14.72 -2.44
CA ALA A 175 -9.73 14.87 -3.58
C ALA A 175 -10.07 13.51 -4.18
N VAL A 176 -11.26 13.41 -4.76
CA VAL A 176 -11.70 12.26 -5.53
C VAL A 176 -12.12 12.76 -6.91
N GLU A 177 -11.43 12.30 -7.93
CA GLU A 177 -11.59 12.76 -9.31
C GLU A 177 -11.48 14.28 -9.51
N GLY A 178 -10.63 14.94 -8.71
CA GLY A 178 -10.45 16.39 -8.70
C GLY A 178 -11.36 17.15 -7.73
N GLU A 179 -12.45 16.52 -7.26
CA GLU A 179 -13.43 17.11 -6.34
C GLU A 179 -13.00 16.97 -4.89
N THR A 180 -12.97 18.08 -4.14
CA THR A 180 -12.55 18.09 -2.72
C THR A 180 -13.72 18.15 -1.74
N GLU A 181 -14.84 18.74 -2.15
CA GLU A 181 -15.97 18.99 -1.24
C GLU A 181 -16.73 17.71 -0.93
N THR A 182 -16.93 16.87 -1.95
CA THR A 182 -17.66 15.60 -1.88
C THR A 182 -16.76 14.40 -1.57
N ALA A 183 -15.45 14.58 -1.58
CA ALA A 183 -14.49 13.53 -1.25
C ALA A 183 -14.65 13.10 0.21
N LEU A 184 -14.92 11.82 0.42
CA LEU A 184 -15.04 11.21 1.75
C LEU A 184 -16.00 12.00 2.66
N GLN A 185 -17.23 12.25 2.19
CA GLN A 185 -18.33 12.72 3.02
C GLN A 185 -18.96 11.55 3.80
N PRO A 186 -19.37 11.74 5.06
CA PRO A 186 -20.06 10.73 5.88
C PRO A 186 -21.35 10.19 5.28
#